data_AF-A0A1S3VVS6-F1
#
_entry.id   AF-A0A1S3VVS6-F1
#
_cell.length_a   1.000
_cell.length_b   1.000
_cell.length_c   1.000
_cell.angle_alpha   90.00
_cell.angle_beta   90.00
_cell.angle_gamma   90.00
#
_symmetry.space_group_name_H-M   'P 1'
#
loop_
_entity.id
_entity.type
_entity.pdbx_description
1 polymer ?
#
loop_
_entity_poly.entity_id
_entity_poly.type
_entity_poly.pdbx_seq_one_letter_code
_entity_poly.pdbx_strand_id
1 'polypeptide(L)'
;MDSEKALELVKQGVTLLFLDVPQYTMVAIDTQTFYVGPAFKGIKMIPPSTHFVYYSSSSRDGKEFSPIVGFFIDTGASESIGSLQKKYSIGSFELLSKTARLNC
;
A
#
# COMPACT_ATOMS: atom_id res chain seq x y z
N MET A 1 -8.88 1.16 19.13
CA MET A 1 -9.36 0.09 18.24
C MET A 1 -9.61 -1.14 19.10
N ASP A 2 -10.72 -1.83 18.89
CA ASP A 2 -11.00 -3.09 19.57
C ASP A 2 -10.00 -4.18 19.13
N SER A 3 -9.52 -5.00 20.06
CA SER A 3 -8.49 -6.01 19.78
C SER A 3 -8.96 -7.13 18.85
N GLU A 4 -10.24 -7.50 18.90
CA GLU A 4 -10.79 -8.53 18.02
C GLU A 4 -10.85 -8.02 16.58
N LYS A 5 -11.33 -6.78 16.39
CA LYS A 5 -11.34 -6.13 15.07
C LYS A 5 -9.93 -5.96 14.49
N ALA A 6 -8.93 -5.70 15.34
CA ALA A 6 -7.54 -5.64 14.90
C ALA A 6 -7.08 -7.01 14.40
N LEU A 7 -7.38 -8.07 15.14
CA LEU A 7 -7.03 -9.42 14.74
C LEU A 7 -7.72 -9.85 13.44
N GLU A 8 -8.98 -9.49 13.24
CA GLU A 8 -9.71 -9.74 11.99
C GLU A 8 -9.04 -9.09 10.78
N LEU A 9 -8.66 -7.81 10.91
CA LEU A 9 -7.96 -7.08 9.85
C LEU A 9 -6.54 -7.61 9.61
N VAL A 10 -5.87 -8.22 10.60
CA VAL A 10 -4.61 -8.95 10.34
C VAL A 10 -4.86 -10.17 9.46
N LYS A 11 -5.93 -10.91 9.74
CA LYS A 11 -6.24 -12.19 9.08
C LYS A 11 -6.85 -12.02 7.68
N GLN A 12 -7.70 -11.03 7.53
CA GLN A 12 -8.57 -10.86 6.36
C GLN A 12 -8.33 -9.53 5.63
N GLY A 13 -7.62 -8.59 6.25
CA GLY A 13 -7.32 -7.31 5.64
C GLY A 13 -6.30 -7.43 4.51
N VAL A 14 -6.25 -6.38 3.70
CA VAL A 14 -5.35 -6.26 2.58
C VAL A 14 -4.01 -5.73 3.07
N THR A 15 -2.95 -6.24 2.42
CA THR A 15 -1.60 -5.72 2.55
C THR A 15 -1.14 -5.19 1.20
N LEU A 16 -0.63 -3.96 1.18
CA LEU A 16 -0.02 -3.35 0.02
C LEU A 16 1.48 -3.24 0.27
N LEU A 17 2.30 -3.82 -0.61
CA LEU A 17 3.76 -3.77 -0.49
C LEU A 17 4.34 -2.70 -1.42
N PHE A 18 5.21 -1.87 -0.85
CA PHE A 18 5.88 -0.75 -1.50
C PHE A 18 7.37 -1.03 -1.40
N LEU A 19 7.93 -1.69 -2.42
CA LEU A 19 9.32 -2.14 -2.40
C LEU A 19 10.24 -1.09 -3.02
N ASP A 20 11.39 -0.92 -2.40
CA ASP A 20 12.49 -0.03 -2.82
C ASP A 20 12.10 1.45 -3.02
N VAL A 21 10.97 1.89 -2.44
CA VAL A 21 10.51 3.28 -2.54
C VAL A 21 11.50 4.24 -1.86
N PRO A 22 11.82 5.40 -2.46
CA PRO A 22 12.70 6.39 -1.85
C PRO A 22 12.20 6.86 -0.50
N GLN A 23 13.14 7.08 0.43
CA GLN A 23 12.83 7.74 1.68
C GLN A 23 12.20 9.10 1.41
N TYR A 24 11.31 9.52 2.31
CA TYR A 24 10.52 10.75 2.22
C TYR A 24 9.41 10.74 1.16
N THR A 25 9.27 9.68 0.36
CA THR A 25 8.14 9.59 -0.57
C THR A 25 6.84 9.66 0.20
N MET A 26 5.90 10.47 -0.28
CA MET A 26 4.57 10.54 0.27
C MET A 26 3.75 9.39 -0.31
N VAL A 27 3.16 8.56 0.56
CA VAL A 27 2.25 7.47 0.20
C VAL A 27 0.97 7.66 0.99
N ALA A 28 -0.16 7.50 0.33
CA ALA A 28 -1.46 7.70 0.97
C ALA A 28 -2.49 6.69 0.50
N ILE A 29 -3.44 6.44 1.39
CA ILE A 29 -4.63 5.64 1.14
C ILE A 29 -5.84 6.37 1.69
N ASP A 30 -6.83 6.58 0.82
CA ASP A 30 -8.04 7.36 1.06
C ASP A 30 -7.76 8.75 1.64
N THR A 31 -7.83 8.89 2.96
CA THR A 31 -7.60 10.15 3.68
C THR A 31 -6.32 10.11 4.54
N GLN A 32 -5.67 8.95 4.65
CA GLN A 32 -4.48 8.75 5.45
C GLN A 32 -3.23 8.93 4.61
N THR A 33 -2.33 9.80 5.06
CA THR A 33 -1.06 10.09 4.38
C THR A 33 0.11 9.72 5.28
N PHE A 34 1.14 9.11 4.68
CA PHE A 34 2.35 8.64 5.32
C PHE A 34 3.57 9.11 4.55
N TYR A 35 4.69 9.30 5.26
CA TYR A 35 6.00 9.52 4.66
C TYR A 35 6.87 8.27 4.83
N VAL A 36 7.47 7.83 3.75
CA VAL A 36 8.28 6.61 3.70
C VAL A 36 9.57 6.80 4.50
N GLY A 37 9.76 5.94 5.50
CA GLY A 37 11.01 5.82 6.25
C GLY A 37 11.95 4.75 5.69
N PRO A 38 13.20 4.64 6.21
CA PRO A 38 14.22 3.72 5.69
C PRO A 38 13.81 2.24 5.63
N ALA A 39 12.98 1.79 6.58
CA ALA A 39 12.54 0.40 6.70
C ALA A 39 11.09 0.16 6.25
N PHE A 40 10.45 1.15 5.64
CA PHE A 40 9.07 1.02 5.17
C PHE A 40 8.99 -0.06 4.08
N LYS A 41 8.01 -0.95 4.20
CA LYS A 41 7.72 -2.01 3.21
C LYS A 41 6.28 -2.02 2.74
N GLY A 42 5.42 -1.20 3.36
CA GLY A 42 4.04 -1.02 2.94
C GLY A 42 3.06 -0.81 4.06
N ILE A 43 1.78 -0.97 3.72
CA ILE A 43 0.63 -0.74 4.60
C ILE A 43 -0.16 -2.04 4.70
N LYS A 44 -0.52 -2.42 5.93
CA LYS A 44 -1.37 -3.59 6.22
C LYS A 44 -2.62 -3.16 6.98
N MET A 45 -3.54 -4.10 7.21
CA MET A 45 -4.79 -3.87 7.95
C MET A 45 -5.78 -3.00 7.19
N ILE A 46 -5.69 -2.96 5.86
CA ILE A 46 -6.62 -2.23 5.02
C ILE A 46 -7.90 -3.07 4.92
N PRO A 47 -9.08 -2.54 5.29
CA PRO A 47 -10.34 -3.27 5.15
C PRO A 47 -10.56 -3.73 3.70
N PRO A 48 -11.12 -4.92 3.44
CA PRO A 48 -11.44 -5.34 2.07
C PRO A 48 -12.54 -4.45 1.48
N SER A 49 -12.18 -3.54 0.56
CA SER A 49 -13.12 -2.68 -0.17
C SER A 49 -12.43 -2.01 -1.36
N THR A 50 -13.11 -1.06 -2.01
CA THR A 50 -12.45 -0.17 -2.97
C THR A 50 -11.74 0.96 -2.23
N HIS A 51 -10.43 1.09 -2.44
CA HIS A 51 -9.59 2.13 -1.84
C HIS A 51 -8.90 2.97 -2.91
N PHE A 52 -8.70 4.26 -2.63
CA PHE A 52 -7.90 5.14 -3.49
C PHE A 52 -6.49 5.24 -2.94
N VAL A 53 -5.49 4.80 -3.71
CA VAL A 53 -4.08 4.87 -3.34
C VAL A 53 -3.42 5.93 -4.19
N TYR A 54 -2.66 6.82 -3.56
CA TYR A 54 -1.92 7.86 -4.26
C TYR A 54 -0.56 8.10 -3.62
N TYR A 55 0.38 8.59 -4.42
CA TYR A 55 1.73 8.85 -3.98
C TYR A 55 2.34 10.06 -4.71
N SER A 56 3.39 10.61 -4.11
CA SER A 56 4.27 11.60 -4.73
C SER A 56 5.72 11.22 -4.37
N SER A 57 6.48 10.85 -5.40
CA SER A 57 7.85 10.37 -5.24
C SER A 57 8.77 11.51 -4.85
N SER A 58 9.62 11.25 -3.86
CA SER A 58 10.66 12.20 -3.43
C SER A 58 11.97 11.99 -4.19
N SER A 59 12.71 13.08 -4.34
CA SER A 59 14.16 13.05 -4.58
C SER A 59 14.90 12.33 -3.43
N ARG A 60 16.14 11.88 -3.68
CA ARG A 60 16.96 11.12 -2.71
C ARG A 60 17.17 11.87 -1.39
N ASP A 61 17.27 13.20 -1.47
CA ASP A 61 17.49 14.12 -0.35
C ASP A 61 16.19 14.75 0.17
N GLY A 62 15.03 14.33 -0.34
CA GLY A 62 13.71 14.68 0.20
C GLY A 62 13.25 16.12 -0.03
N LYS A 63 13.91 16.86 -0.93
CA LYS A 63 13.65 18.29 -1.18
C LYS A 63 12.61 18.54 -2.26
N GLU A 64 12.61 17.69 -3.28
CA GLU A 64 11.71 17.76 -4.43
C GLU A 64 10.76 16.57 -4.46
N PHE A 65 9.56 16.83 -5.01
CA PHE A 65 8.45 15.90 -5.09
C PHE A 65 7.87 15.88 -6.51
N SER A 66 7.54 14.69 -6.99
CA SER A 66 6.80 14.53 -8.26
C SER A 66 5.36 15.02 -8.13
N PRO A 67 4.66 15.30 -9.25
CA PRO A 67 3.20 15.38 -9.23
C PRO A 67 2.57 14.16 -8.56
N ILE A 68 1.41 14.37 -7.94
CA ILE A 68 0.66 13.29 -7.28
C ILE A 68 0.04 12.39 -8.36
N VAL A 69 0.26 11.09 -8.22
CA VAL A 69 -0.36 10.05 -9.06
C VAL A 69 -1.18 9.14 -8.17
N GLY A 70 -2.38 8.78 -8.61
CA GLY A 70 -3.27 7.91 -7.84
C GLY A 70 -4.07 6.96 -8.73
N PHE A 71 -4.53 5.88 -8.12
CA PHE A 71 -5.34 4.85 -8.75
C PHE A 71 -6.24 4.17 -7.71
N PHE A 72 -7.33 3.59 -8.18
CA PHE A 72 -8.21 2.77 -7.36
C PHE A 72 -7.71 1.32 -7.32
N ILE A 73 -7.79 0.72 -6.15
CA ILE A 73 -7.70 -0.72 -5.97
C ILE A 73 -9.06 -1.22 -5.52
N ASP A 74 -9.53 -2.31 -6.11
CA ASP A 74 -10.67 -3.05 -5.58
C ASP A 74 -10.15 -4.34 -4.96
N THR A 75 -10.49 -4.52 -3.70
CA THR A 75 -10.05 -5.62 -2.86
C THR A 75 -11.22 -6.30 -2.17
N GLY A 76 -12.46 -5.96 -2.56
CA GLY A 76 -13.67 -6.69 -2.18
C GLY A 76 -13.63 -8.13 -2.69
N ALA A 77 -14.24 -9.04 -1.93
CA ALA A 77 -14.15 -10.50 -2.03
C ALA A 77 -13.93 -11.04 -3.46
N SER A 78 -12.66 -11.28 -3.83
CA SER A 78 -12.34 -12.23 -4.87
C SER A 78 -12.17 -13.60 -4.22
N GLU A 79 -13.14 -14.48 -4.48
CA GLU A 79 -13.13 -15.90 -4.15
C GLU A 79 -12.04 -16.68 -4.92
N SER A 80 -11.25 -16.00 -5.74
CA SER A 80 -10.16 -16.62 -6.51
C SER A 80 -8.86 -16.58 -5.75
N ILE A 81 -8.40 -17.77 -5.36
CA ILE A 81 -6.99 -18.10 -5.12
C ILE A 81 -6.18 -17.57 -6.32
N GLY A 82 -5.58 -16.40 -6.15
CA GLY A 82 -4.84 -15.74 -7.22
C GLY A 82 -4.34 -14.40 -6.73
N SER A 83 -3.08 -14.36 -6.33
CA SER A 83 -2.39 -13.11 -6.00
C SER A 83 -2.56 -12.11 -7.14
N LEU A 84 -3.40 -11.10 -6.97
CA LEU A 84 -3.46 -9.94 -7.85
C LEU A 84 -2.17 -9.14 -7.65
N GLN A 85 -1.12 -9.56 -8.35
CA GLN A 85 0.15 -8.86 -8.48
C GLN A 85 -0.04 -7.75 -9.50
N LYS A 86 -0.59 -6.61 -9.06
CA LYS A 86 -0.66 -5.43 -9.91
C LYS A 86 0.61 -4.63 -9.65
N LYS A 87 1.51 -4.69 -10.63
CA LYS A 87 2.79 -4.02 -10.63
C LYS A 87 2.61 -2.65 -11.26
N TYR A 88 2.72 -1.59 -10.47
CA TYR A 88 2.69 -0.23 -10.98
C TYR A 88 4.12 0.31 -11.03
N SER A 89 4.54 0.79 -12.20
CA SER A 89 5.79 1.51 -12.35
C SER A 89 5.57 2.93 -11.83
N ILE A 90 6.25 3.26 -10.75
CA ILE A 90 6.22 4.56 -10.09
C ILE A 90 7.56 5.27 -10.37
N GLY A 91 7.76 5.69 -11.62
CA GLY A 91 9.09 6.08 -12.10
C GLY A 91 10.02 4.86 -12.18
N SER A 92 11.12 4.85 -11.40
CA SER A 92 12.05 3.72 -11.33
C SER A 92 11.68 2.60 -10.35
N PHE A 93 10.54 2.70 -9.64
CA PHE A 93 10.16 1.71 -8.61
C PHE A 93 8.91 0.93 -8.96
N GLU A 94 8.70 -0.17 -8.23
CA GLU A 94 7.61 -1.11 -8.48
C GLU A 94 6.71 -1.19 -7.24
N LEU A 95 5.47 -0.74 -7.38
CA LEU A 95 4.45 -1.03 -6.38
C LEU A 95 3.88 -2.41 -6.66
N LEU A 96 3.94 -3.31 -5.68
CA LEU A 96 3.39 -4.65 -5.78
C LEU A 96 2.20 -4.78 -4.83
N SER A 97 0.97 -4.76 -5.36
CA SER A 97 -0.16 -5.21 -4.54
C SER A 97 -0.05 -6.71 -4.33
N LYS A 98 0.02 -7.18 -3.08
CA LYS A 98 -0.06 -8.61 -2.77
C LYS A 98 -1.05 -8.79 -1.63
N THR A 99 -2.25 -9.26 -1.96
CA THR A 99 -3.17 -9.79 -0.96
C THR A 99 -2.57 -11.08 -0.40
N ALA A 100 -1.73 -10.96 0.62
CA ALA A 100 -1.16 -12.09 1.33
C ALA A 100 -2.04 -12.39 2.55
N ARG A 101 -2.63 -13.59 2.60
CA ARG A 101 -3.00 -14.16 3.89
C ARG A 101 -1.70 -14.57 4.58
N LEU A 102 -1.37 -13.93 5.70
CA LEU A 102 -0.40 -14.49 6.63
C LEU A 102 -1.08 -15.68 7.28
N ASN A 103 -0.68 -16.89 6.88
CA ASN A 103 -1.03 -18.09 7.62
C ASN A 103 -0.21 -18.04 8.92
N CYS A 104 -0.86 -17.58 9.99
CA CYS A 104 -0.35 -17.72 11.36
C CYS A 104 -0.52 -19.16 11.83
#